data_AF-K0B528-F1
#
_entry.id   AF-K0B528-F1
#
_cell.length_a   1.000
_cell.length_b   1.000
_cell.length_c   1.000
_cell.angle_alpha   90.00
_cell.angle_beta   90.00
_cell.angle_gamma   90.00
#
_symmetry.space_group_name_H-M   'P 1'
#
loop_
_entity.id
_entity.type
_entity.pdbx_description
1 polymer ?
#
loop_
_entity_poly.entity_id
_entity_poly.type
_entity_poly.pdbx_seq_one_letter_code
_entity_poly.pdbx_strand_id
1 'polypeptide(L)'
;MNKYLIPIIAIAIIGSVSVFAISPYFTESSIDEALPTDAVVQPMMEETMMEETMMEETMMEETMMEETMMEETIPVSYSGTFIGVGDGIHDAQGDAYTIPLADGGNVLRLENFKSTNGPDLYVYLATDDDASEFVNLGELKANKGNQNYEIPVDTDLTKYNKVLIWCQAFSVLFGSAELS
;
A
#
# COMPACT_ATOMS: atom_id res chain seq x y z
N MET A 1 -8.41 -57.17 -8.04
CA MET A 1 -7.93 -55.78 -7.85
C MET A 1 -6.79 -55.55 -8.83
N ASN A 2 -6.83 -54.50 -9.67
CA ASN A 2 -5.72 -54.22 -10.58
C ASN A 2 -4.51 -53.77 -9.74
N LYS A 3 -3.38 -54.50 -9.80
CA LYS A 3 -2.18 -54.20 -8.99
C LYS A 3 -1.57 -52.82 -9.28
N TYR A 4 -1.96 -52.21 -10.39
CA TYR A 4 -1.56 -50.85 -10.76
C TYR A 4 -2.50 -49.76 -10.21
N LEU A 5 -3.66 -50.10 -9.65
CA LEU A 5 -4.64 -49.12 -9.16
C LEU A 5 -4.13 -48.33 -7.95
N ILE A 6 -3.51 -49.02 -6.98
CA ILE A 6 -2.97 -48.43 -5.76
C ILE A 6 -1.83 -47.43 -6.05
N PRO A 7 -0.80 -47.76 -6.87
CA PRO A 7 0.25 -46.79 -7.18
C PRO A 7 -0.27 -45.59 -7.99
N ILE A 8 -1.26 -45.79 -8.88
CA ILE A 8 -1.87 -44.67 -9.64
C ILE A 8 -2.59 -43.70 -8.70
N ILE A 9 -3.37 -44.21 -7.74
CA ILE A 9 -4.06 -43.39 -6.75
C ILE A 9 -3.05 -42.65 -5.88
N ALA A 10 -1.98 -43.32 -5.43
CA ALA A 10 -0.92 -42.69 -4.64
C ALA A 10 -0.24 -41.54 -5.40
N ILE A 11 0.10 -41.72 -6.67
CA ILE A 11 0.69 -40.69 -7.52
C ILE A 11 -0.29 -39.51 -7.72
N ALA A 12 -1.58 -39.80 -7.94
CA ALA A 12 -2.60 -38.76 -8.11
C ALA A 12 -2.79 -37.93 -6.83
N ILE A 13 -2.79 -38.56 -5.66
CA ILE A 13 -2.88 -37.87 -4.36
C ILE A 13 -1.64 -37.02 -4.10
N ILE A 14 -0.44 -37.57 -4.31
CA ILE A 14 0.81 -36.83 -4.12
C ILE A 14 0.86 -35.62 -5.07
N GLY A 15 0.54 -35.82 -6.35
CA GLY A 15 0.52 -34.74 -7.33
C GLY A 15 -0.47 -33.62 -6.98
N SER A 16 -1.67 -33.97 -6.51
CA SER A 16 -2.67 -32.97 -6.11
C SER A 16 -2.29 -32.20 -4.84
N VAL A 17 -1.70 -32.87 -3.85
CA VAL A 17 -1.15 -32.21 -2.65
C VAL A 17 -0.01 -31.27 -3.00
N SER A 18 0.90 -31.67 -3.90
CA SER A 18 1.99 -30.80 -4.37
C SER A 18 1.48 -29.56 -5.11
N VAL A 19 0.49 -29.71 -6.00
CA VAL A 19 -0.11 -28.56 -6.71
C VAL A 19 -0.78 -27.59 -5.74
N PHE A 20 -1.49 -28.10 -4.73
CA PHE A 20 -2.13 -27.25 -3.70
C PHE A 20 -1.10 -26.52 -2.82
N ALA A 21 -0.01 -27.18 -2.42
CA ALA A 21 1.03 -26.54 -1.61
C ALA A 21 1.79 -25.43 -2.36
N ILE A 22 1.85 -25.53 -3.69
CA ILE A 22 2.59 -24.59 -4.54
C ILE A 22 1.66 -23.49 -5.10
N SER A 23 0.34 -23.67 -5.08
CA SER A 23 -0.60 -22.70 -5.65
C SER A 23 -0.49 -21.26 -5.14
N PRO A 24 -0.14 -20.97 -3.87
CA PRO A 24 0.03 -19.60 -3.39
C PRO A 24 1.11 -18.82 -4.16
N TYR A 25 2.13 -19.51 -4.69
CA TYR A 25 3.17 -18.87 -5.48
C TYR A 25 2.69 -18.40 -6.86
N PHE A 26 1.62 -18.98 -7.40
CA PHE A 26 1.13 -18.72 -8.76
C PHE A 26 -0.22 -17.99 -8.81
N THR A 27 -0.89 -17.84 -7.67
CA THR A 27 -2.21 -17.20 -7.60
C THR A 27 -2.01 -15.72 -7.35
N GLU A 28 -2.42 -14.88 -8.30
CA GLU A 28 -2.48 -13.44 -8.09
C GLU A 28 -3.74 -13.09 -7.29
N SER A 29 -3.60 -12.22 -6.29
CA SER A 29 -4.68 -11.62 -5.53
C SER A 29 -4.69 -10.11 -5.76
N SER A 30 -5.88 -9.52 -5.75
CA SER A 30 -6.06 -8.08 -5.91
C SER A 30 -7.06 -7.59 -4.90
N ILE A 31 -6.78 -6.43 -4.32
CA ILE A 31 -7.71 -5.68 -3.49
C ILE A 31 -7.57 -4.21 -3.84
N ASP A 32 -8.67 -3.48 -3.78
CA ASP A 32 -8.67 -2.03 -4.02
C ASP A 32 -9.50 -1.40 -2.90
N GLU A 33 -8.83 -1.14 -1.78
CA GLU A 33 -9.45 -0.48 -0.63
C GLU A 33 -9.61 1.01 -0.92
N ALA A 34 -10.82 1.51 -0.68
CA ALA A 34 -11.08 2.94 -0.68
C ALA A 34 -10.17 3.65 0.34
N LEU A 35 -10.01 4.95 0.17
CA LEU A 35 -9.35 5.78 1.16
C LEU A 35 -10.08 5.70 2.51
N PRO A 36 -9.36 5.82 3.64
CA PRO A 36 -10.00 5.79 4.94
C PRO A 36 -11.03 6.93 5.04
N THR A 37 -12.27 6.58 5.38
CA THR A 37 -13.40 7.53 5.45
C THR A 37 -13.22 8.62 6.48
N ASP A 38 -12.37 8.40 7.49
CA ASP A 38 -12.04 9.36 8.55
C ASP A 38 -10.74 10.14 8.26
N ALA A 39 -10.23 10.09 7.01
CA ALA A 39 -9.14 10.94 6.57
C ALA A 39 -9.49 12.42 6.78
N VAL A 40 -8.55 13.19 7.32
CA VAL A 40 -8.78 14.62 7.58
C VAL A 40 -8.79 15.40 6.27
N VAL A 41 -9.93 15.50 5.60
CA VAL A 41 -10.01 16.32 4.38
C VAL A 41 -9.77 17.79 4.75
N GLN A 42 -8.66 18.37 4.27
CA GLN A 42 -8.42 19.81 4.42
C GLN A 42 -9.08 20.54 3.23
N PRO A 43 -9.96 21.52 3.47
CA PRO A 43 -10.31 22.44 2.40
C PRO A 43 -9.03 23.20 2.03
N MET A 44 -8.65 23.16 0.75
CA MET A 44 -7.67 24.11 0.24
C MET A 44 -8.25 25.50 0.50
N MET A 45 -7.70 26.22 1.48
CA MET A 45 -7.90 27.67 1.53
C MET A 45 -7.22 28.19 0.27
N GLU A 46 -8.02 28.52 -0.73
CA GLU A 46 -7.64 29.38 -1.82
C GLU A 46 -7.00 30.61 -1.16
N GLU A 47 -5.66 30.72 -1.23
CA GLU A 47 -4.98 31.97 -0.93
C GLU A 47 -5.54 32.99 -1.92
N THR A 48 -6.60 33.65 -1.47
CA THR A 48 -7.23 34.75 -2.16
C THR A 48 -6.16 35.82 -2.21
N MET A 49 -5.53 35.97 -3.38
CA MET A 49 -4.72 37.14 -3.70
C MET A 49 -5.67 38.35 -3.72
N MET A 50 -5.96 38.87 -2.53
CA MET A 50 -6.43 40.24 -2.35
C MET A 50 -5.26 41.16 -2.68
N GLU A 51 -5.05 41.40 -3.96
CA GLU A 51 -4.39 42.60 -4.43
C GLU A 51 -5.48 43.47 -5.08
N GLU A 52 -6.09 44.35 -4.27
CA GLU A 52 -6.67 45.58 -4.83
C GLU A 52 -5.50 46.34 -5.50
N THR A 53 -5.60 46.94 -6.69
CA THR A 53 -6.50 48.05 -7.03
C THR A 53 -6.69 48.25 -8.56
N MET A 54 -7.97 48.39 -8.97
CA MET A 54 -8.56 49.41 -9.88
C MET A 54 -8.19 49.56 -11.38
N MET A 55 -9.28 49.55 -12.19
CA MET A 55 -9.52 50.17 -13.53
C MET A 55 -8.91 49.44 -14.74
N GLU A 56 -9.64 49.02 -15.79
CA GLU A 56 -10.69 49.73 -16.53
C GLU A 56 -11.55 48.75 -17.36
N GLU A 57 -12.71 49.24 -17.80
CA GLU A 57 -13.89 48.56 -18.33
C GLU A 57 -13.70 47.62 -19.54
N THR A 58 -14.49 46.54 -19.62
CA THR A 58 -15.59 46.39 -20.59
C THR A 58 -16.34 45.08 -20.38
N MET A 59 -17.67 45.17 -20.52
CA MET A 59 -18.65 44.12 -20.24
C MET A 59 -18.54 42.92 -21.18
N MET A 60 -18.66 41.71 -20.63
CA MET A 60 -19.54 40.67 -21.19
C MET A 60 -19.84 39.61 -20.13
N GLU A 61 -21.08 39.64 -19.69
CA GLU A 61 -21.79 38.66 -18.89
C GLU A 61 -21.96 37.36 -19.69
N GLU A 62 -21.29 36.30 -19.27
CA GLU A 62 -21.67 34.91 -19.53
C GLU A 62 -21.60 34.18 -18.18
N THR A 63 -22.75 34.22 -17.52
CA THR A 63 -23.30 33.36 -16.48
C THR A 63 -22.38 32.29 -15.87
N MET A 64 -22.13 32.51 -14.58
CA MET A 64 -21.62 31.57 -13.58
C MET A 64 -22.32 30.21 -13.60
N MET A 65 -21.55 29.15 -13.83
CA MET A 65 -21.55 27.91 -13.04
C MET A 65 -20.15 27.30 -13.17
N GLU A 66 -19.16 27.99 -12.63
CA GLU A 66 -17.96 27.29 -12.19
C GLU A 66 -18.40 26.53 -10.95
N GLU A 67 -18.80 25.27 -11.12
CA GLU A 67 -18.72 24.33 -10.01
C GLU A 67 -17.26 24.36 -9.59
N THR A 68 -16.95 25.16 -8.58
CA THR A 68 -15.72 25.08 -7.82
C THR A 68 -15.73 23.68 -7.24
N MET A 69 -15.20 22.73 -8.01
CA MET A 69 -14.85 21.39 -7.58
C MET A 69 -13.81 21.61 -6.48
N MET A 70 -14.26 21.65 -5.24
CA MET A 70 -13.38 21.53 -4.08
C MET A 70 -12.62 20.23 -4.27
N GLU A 71 -11.38 20.33 -4.73
CA GLU A 71 -10.49 19.18 -4.81
C GLU A 71 -10.17 18.78 -3.36
N GLU A 72 -10.88 17.76 -2.86
CA GLU A 72 -10.58 17.15 -1.57
C GLU A 72 -9.18 16.54 -1.65
N THR A 73 -8.18 17.28 -1.17
CA THR A 73 -6.83 16.76 -1.04
C THR A 73 -6.72 15.98 0.27
N ILE A 74 -6.24 14.75 0.16
CA ILE A 74 -6.01 13.88 1.31
C ILE A 74 -4.70 14.35 1.95
N PRO A 75 -4.67 14.66 3.25
CA PRO A 75 -3.43 15.04 3.90
C PRO A 75 -2.51 13.83 3.93
N VAL A 76 -1.33 13.98 3.33
CA VAL A 76 -0.25 13.00 3.40
C VAL A 76 0.81 13.54 4.34
N SER A 77 1.21 12.73 5.34
CA SER A 77 2.23 13.15 6.32
C SER A 77 3.65 12.75 5.90
N TYR A 78 3.81 11.55 5.37
CA TYR A 78 5.06 11.02 4.83
C TYR A 78 4.78 10.19 3.60
N SER A 79 5.72 10.17 2.65
CA SER A 79 5.58 9.40 1.41
C SER A 79 6.89 8.77 0.94
N GLY A 80 6.76 7.71 0.15
CA GLY A 80 7.87 7.01 -0.49
C GLY A 80 7.38 6.11 -1.63
N THR A 81 8.30 5.61 -2.44
CA THR A 81 8.03 4.67 -3.52
C THR A 81 8.79 3.37 -3.26
N PHE A 82 8.15 2.23 -3.49
CA PHE A 82 8.78 0.92 -3.33
C PHE A 82 9.86 0.69 -4.37
N ILE A 83 10.97 0.16 -3.89
CA ILE A 83 12.08 -0.36 -4.68
C ILE A 83 12.24 -1.83 -4.32
N GLY A 84 12.09 -2.72 -5.32
CA GLY A 84 12.37 -4.13 -5.15
C GLY A 84 13.85 -4.43 -4.91
N VAL A 85 14.13 -5.58 -4.28
CA VAL A 85 15.51 -5.97 -3.91
C VAL A 85 16.42 -6.29 -5.11
N GLY A 86 15.86 -6.46 -6.31
CA GLY A 86 16.65 -6.61 -7.54
C GLY A 86 17.36 -7.95 -7.72
N ASP A 87 16.93 -9.00 -7.00
CA ASP A 87 17.49 -10.36 -7.12
C ASP A 87 16.87 -11.19 -8.26
N GLY A 88 15.86 -10.63 -8.94
CA GLY A 88 15.18 -11.22 -10.09
C GLY A 88 14.00 -12.14 -9.75
N ILE A 89 13.73 -12.41 -8.47
CA ILE A 89 12.62 -13.27 -8.02
C ILE A 89 11.72 -12.60 -6.97
N HIS A 90 12.26 -11.67 -6.18
CA HIS A 90 11.53 -10.88 -5.21
C HIS A 90 11.45 -9.43 -5.68
N ASP A 91 10.25 -8.88 -5.67
CA ASP A 91 10.01 -7.52 -6.15
C ASP A 91 8.79 -6.90 -5.46
N ALA A 92 8.83 -5.59 -5.28
CA ALA A 92 7.72 -4.75 -4.84
C ALA A 92 7.83 -3.37 -5.48
N GLN A 93 6.69 -2.83 -5.91
CA GLN A 93 6.56 -1.54 -6.58
C GLN A 93 5.24 -0.86 -6.19
N GLY A 94 5.13 0.43 -6.51
CA GLY A 94 4.01 1.29 -6.13
C GLY A 94 4.44 2.30 -5.08
N ASP A 95 3.47 3.02 -4.52
CA ASP A 95 3.72 4.10 -3.56
C ASP A 95 3.25 3.72 -2.16
N ALA A 96 3.87 4.32 -1.16
CA ALA A 96 3.51 4.19 0.24
C ALA A 96 3.41 5.58 0.84
N TYR A 97 2.31 5.87 1.54
CA TYR A 97 2.16 7.13 2.24
C TYR A 97 1.28 7.02 3.48
N THR A 98 1.47 7.95 4.42
CA THR A 98 0.73 7.96 5.69
C THR A 98 -0.38 9.01 5.67
N ILE A 99 -1.56 8.61 6.12
CA ILE A 99 -2.77 9.44 6.20
C ILE A 99 -3.14 9.61 7.67
N PRO A 100 -3.15 10.84 8.21
CA PRO A 100 -3.66 11.11 9.54
C PRO A 100 -5.20 11.03 9.54
N LEU A 101 -5.73 10.42 10.58
CA LEU A 101 -7.16 10.26 10.81
C LEU A 101 -7.68 11.32 11.80
N ALA A 102 -8.97 11.63 11.72
CA ALA A 102 -9.61 12.62 12.58
C ALA A 102 -9.58 12.26 14.08
N ASP A 103 -9.44 10.98 14.42
CA ASP A 103 -9.32 10.48 15.79
C ASP A 103 -7.89 10.54 16.36
N GLY A 104 -6.93 11.05 15.57
CA GLY A 104 -5.51 11.14 15.94
C GLY A 104 -4.70 9.89 15.58
N GLY A 105 -5.32 8.88 14.98
CA GLY A 105 -4.63 7.72 14.41
C GLY A 105 -3.90 8.05 13.11
N ASN A 106 -3.10 7.08 12.63
CA ASN A 106 -2.47 7.14 11.32
C ASN A 106 -2.69 5.83 10.58
N VAL A 107 -2.85 5.93 9.26
CA VAL A 107 -2.93 4.78 8.36
C VAL A 107 -1.77 4.83 7.39
N LEU A 108 -1.09 3.71 7.20
CA LEU A 108 -0.20 3.51 6.07
C LEU A 108 -1.04 3.02 4.88
N ARG A 109 -0.99 3.76 3.78
CA ARG A 109 -1.59 3.37 2.52
C ARG A 109 -0.53 2.92 1.55
N LEU A 110 -0.76 1.75 0.94
CA LEU A 110 -0.05 1.28 -0.24
C LEU A 110 -0.92 1.58 -1.46
N GLU A 111 -0.39 2.31 -2.43
CA GLU A 111 -1.11 2.79 -3.61
C GLU A 111 -0.48 2.25 -4.88
N ASN A 112 -1.31 1.84 -5.86
CA ASN A 112 -0.88 1.18 -7.09
C ASN A 112 0.11 0.02 -6.82
N PHE A 113 -0.05 -0.62 -5.65
CA PHE A 113 0.92 -1.56 -5.14
C PHE A 113 0.93 -2.84 -5.96
N LYS A 114 2.12 -3.40 -6.15
CA LYS A 114 2.31 -4.74 -6.73
C LYS A 114 3.56 -5.38 -6.16
N SER A 115 3.48 -6.66 -5.82
CA SER A 115 4.64 -7.48 -5.43
C SER A 115 4.61 -8.85 -6.12
N THR A 116 5.76 -9.53 -6.12
CA THR A 116 5.78 -10.97 -6.35
C THR A 116 5.08 -11.72 -5.20
N ASN A 117 4.62 -12.94 -5.47
CA ASN A 117 3.96 -13.76 -4.48
C ASN A 117 4.96 -14.37 -3.49
N GLY A 118 4.61 -14.37 -2.21
CA GLY A 118 5.30 -15.09 -1.16
C GLY A 118 4.28 -15.84 -0.29
N PRO A 119 4.68 -16.92 0.39
CA PRO A 119 3.74 -17.74 1.17
C PRO A 119 3.29 -17.08 2.48
N ASP A 120 4.00 -16.05 2.96
CA ASP A 120 3.85 -15.49 4.30
C ASP A 120 4.36 -14.03 4.35
N LEU A 121 3.78 -13.16 3.50
CA LEU A 121 4.19 -11.76 3.36
C LEU A 121 3.49 -10.85 4.39
N TYR A 122 4.24 -9.90 4.93
CA TYR A 122 3.79 -8.91 5.90
C TYR A 122 4.24 -7.50 5.51
N VAL A 123 3.55 -6.51 6.05
CA VAL A 123 3.91 -5.09 5.95
C VAL A 123 4.49 -4.62 7.27
N TYR A 124 5.75 -4.19 7.26
CA TYR A 124 6.45 -3.67 8.45
C TYR A 124 6.80 -2.19 8.28
N LEU A 125 6.84 -1.46 9.39
CA LEU A 125 7.60 -0.21 9.52
C LEU A 125 8.90 -0.52 10.27
N ALA A 126 10.05 -0.26 9.66
CA ALA A 126 11.35 -0.71 10.16
C ALA A 126 12.38 0.42 10.19
N THR A 127 13.49 0.15 10.89
CA THR A 127 14.67 1.04 10.95
C THR A 127 15.69 0.77 9.84
N ASP A 128 15.66 -0.42 9.26
CA ASP A 128 16.62 -0.93 8.26
C ASP A 128 15.96 -2.00 7.38
N ASP A 129 16.63 -2.39 6.31
CA ASP A 129 16.13 -3.37 5.33
C ASP A 129 16.23 -4.83 5.83
N ASP A 130 16.91 -5.07 6.96
CA ASP A 130 17.07 -6.40 7.58
C ASP A 130 15.98 -6.70 8.62
N ALA A 131 15.04 -5.76 8.82
CA ALA A 131 14.01 -5.82 9.86
C ALA A 131 14.60 -6.07 11.26
N SER A 132 15.72 -5.41 11.60
CA SER A 132 16.37 -5.57 12.90
C SER A 132 15.52 -5.02 14.05
N GLU A 133 14.88 -3.87 13.84
CA GLU A 133 13.83 -3.31 14.68
C GLU A 133 12.64 -2.89 13.81
N PHE A 134 11.43 -3.35 14.14
CA PHE A 134 10.24 -3.08 13.33
C PHE A 134 8.95 -3.08 14.15
N VAL A 135 7.93 -2.44 13.57
CA VAL A 135 6.51 -2.52 13.93
C VAL A 135 5.80 -3.34 12.86
N ASN A 136 5.14 -4.42 13.26
CA ASN A 136 4.36 -5.26 12.36
C ASN A 136 2.95 -4.69 12.17
N LEU A 137 2.58 -4.33 10.95
CA LEU A 137 1.25 -3.80 10.63
C LEU A 137 0.25 -4.88 10.18
N GLY A 138 0.73 -6.12 9.95
CA GLY A 138 -0.10 -7.28 9.60
C GLY A 138 0.34 -7.96 8.30
N GLU A 139 -0.38 -9.04 7.98
CA GLU A 139 -0.21 -9.79 6.73
C GLU A 139 -0.53 -8.91 5.52
N LEU A 140 0.21 -9.10 4.43
CA LEU A 140 -0.08 -8.47 3.15
C LEU A 140 -1.39 -9.03 2.60
N LYS A 141 -2.44 -8.20 2.54
CA LYS A 141 -3.80 -8.64 2.19
C LYS A 141 -3.89 -9.14 0.74
N ALA A 142 -3.20 -8.47 -0.18
CA ALA A 142 -3.08 -8.88 -1.57
C ALA A 142 -1.75 -8.43 -2.20
N ASN A 143 -1.28 -9.16 -3.22
CA ASN A 143 -0.07 -8.79 -3.94
C ASN A 143 -0.28 -7.71 -5.01
N LYS A 144 -1.52 -7.22 -5.20
CA LYS A 144 -1.86 -6.11 -6.10
C LYS A 144 -2.95 -5.21 -5.52
N GLY A 145 -2.84 -3.93 -5.86
CA GLY A 145 -3.85 -2.90 -5.65
C GLY A 145 -3.78 -2.21 -4.28
N ASN A 146 -4.72 -1.31 -4.05
CA ASN A 146 -4.66 -0.35 -2.96
C ASN A 146 -5.06 -0.94 -1.62
N GLN A 147 -4.28 -0.65 -0.57
CA GLN A 147 -4.40 -1.29 0.73
C GLN A 147 -4.05 -0.32 1.85
N ASN A 148 -4.81 -0.39 2.95
CA ASN A 148 -4.63 0.45 4.13
C ASN A 148 -4.24 -0.42 5.33
N TYR A 149 -3.32 0.07 6.16
CA TYR A 149 -2.83 -0.58 7.37
C TYR A 149 -2.84 0.41 8.52
N GLU A 150 -3.45 0.04 9.64
CA GLU A 150 -3.45 0.88 10.84
C GLU A 150 -2.03 0.94 11.43
N ILE A 151 -1.55 2.14 11.68
CA ILE A 151 -0.28 2.37 12.37
C ILE A 151 -0.61 2.47 13.86
N PRO A 152 0.01 1.65 14.73
CA PRO A 152 -0.18 1.77 16.17
C PRO A 152 0.06 3.20 16.66
N VAL A 153 -0.80 3.66 17.56
CA VAL A 153 -0.68 4.99 18.18
C VAL A 153 0.69 5.14 18.82
N ASP A 154 1.26 6.34 18.77
CA ASP A 154 2.60 6.69 19.28
C ASP A 154 3.78 6.02 18.54
N THR A 155 3.57 5.39 17.38
CA THR A 155 4.68 4.94 16.52
C THR A 155 5.51 6.14 16.05
N ASP A 156 6.80 6.14 16.35
CA ASP A 156 7.74 7.15 15.89
C ASP A 156 8.11 6.92 14.42
N LEU A 157 7.40 7.59 13.51
CA LEU A 157 7.63 7.51 12.06
C LEU A 157 8.95 8.14 11.61
N THR A 158 9.64 8.91 12.48
CA THR A 158 11.00 9.39 12.18
C THR A 158 12.06 8.32 12.44
N LYS A 159 11.75 7.37 13.33
CA LYS A 159 12.58 6.17 13.59
C LYS A 159 12.23 5.02 12.65
N TYR A 160 10.94 4.68 12.55
CA TYR A 160 10.44 3.57 11.74
C TYR A 160 9.99 4.07 10.36
N ASN A 161 10.93 4.68 9.63
CA ASN A 161 10.65 5.38 8.38
C ASN A 161 10.73 4.48 7.14
N LYS A 162 10.99 3.17 7.26
CA LYS A 162 11.02 2.26 6.11
C LYS A 162 9.83 1.31 6.12
N VAL A 163 9.03 1.34 5.05
CA VAL A 163 8.01 0.32 4.81
C VAL A 163 8.67 -0.88 4.14
N LEU A 164 8.56 -2.07 4.74
CA LEU A 164 9.08 -3.31 4.17
C LEU A 164 7.95 -4.24 3.76
N ILE A 165 8.09 -4.88 2.60
CA ILE A 165 7.35 -6.10 2.25
C ILE A 165 8.22 -7.29 2.62
N TRP A 166 7.90 -7.94 3.74
CA TRP A 166 8.76 -8.94 4.37
C TRP A 166 8.12 -10.32 4.36
N CYS A 167 8.88 -11.35 3.96
CA CYS A 167 8.45 -12.73 4.09
C CYS A 167 8.87 -13.28 5.46
N GLN A 168 7.93 -13.44 6.38
CA GLN A 168 8.22 -13.85 7.75
C GLN A 168 8.73 -15.30 7.82
N ALA A 169 8.13 -16.23 7.08
CA ALA A 169 8.55 -17.63 7.03
C ALA A 169 10.02 -17.86 6.59
N PHE A 170 10.57 -16.97 5.75
CA PHE A 170 11.92 -17.12 5.19
C PHE A 170 12.91 -16.03 5.61
N SER A 171 12.45 -15.02 6.35
CA SER A 171 13.26 -13.87 6.74
C SER A 171 13.93 -13.17 5.55
N VAL A 172 13.16 -12.85 4.51
CA VAL A 172 13.66 -12.19 3.30
C VAL A 172 12.82 -10.96 2.94
N LEU A 173 13.49 -9.92 2.47
CA LEU A 173 12.88 -8.70 1.96
C LEU A 173 12.49 -8.85 0.49
N PHE A 174 11.30 -8.37 0.12
CA PHE A 174 10.85 -8.29 -1.27
C PHE A 174 11.06 -6.91 -1.88
N GLY A 175 10.86 -5.86 -1.09
CA GLY A 175 11.17 -4.49 -1.44
C GLY A 175 10.82 -3.55 -0.29
N SER A 176 11.33 -2.33 -0.38
CA SER A 176 11.13 -1.31 0.64
C SER A 176 10.83 0.07 0.06
N ALA A 177 10.10 0.88 0.82
CA ALA A 177 9.86 2.28 0.54
C ALA A 177 10.30 3.13 1.74
N GLU A 178 11.19 4.10 1.53
CA GLU A 178 11.60 5.03 2.57
C GLU A 178 10.64 6.22 2.61
N LEU A 179 10.07 6.49 3.78
CA LEU A 179 9.09 7.53 4.04
C LEU A 179 9.80 8.83 4.40
N SER A 180 9.44 9.93 3.72
CA SER A 180 9.95 11.28 3.94
C SER A 180 8.89 12.36 3.79
#